data_AF-A0A8X7BQE3-F1
#
_entry.id   AF-A0A8X7BQE3-F1
#
_cell.length_a   1.000
_cell.length_b   1.000
_cell.length_c   1.000
_cell.angle_alpha   90.00
_cell.angle_beta   90.00
_cell.angle_gamma   90.00
#
_symmetry.space_group_name_H-M   'P 1'
#
loop_
_entity.id
_entity.type
_entity.pdbx_description
1 polymer ?
#
loop_
_entity_poly.entity_id
_entity_poly.type
_entity_poly.pdbx_seq_one_letter_code
_entity_poly.pdbx_strand_id
1 'polypeptide(L)'
;MFETTSKEDLETVLVEIGETVDPDMNVEDLKQKLMQSKAYLEDEEFVKDFLDTTIEERMEEEERRKRDEEHRKKMEEWSKKIEDLRKKAEERRLEREYELELARNEAEERRLERKQELEFARIEARWKRENETRIREARHKEEMETRLKAGEQVRLKGGKKEAKAVVERWKIEEEKRIEKERRMNERIALKEEMRLKKEAKVVEERRKIEEERRMNGRAVLEEEMRLKKERWLVEDQLRHVQEKHKMRMKEEQKCLPEERYEDMEVPQAIEKVLVFKSEQVQMLSADRDAVAQPVAAEEEKGLSRDSANVPPIPDEDETYGGKEGTPVDVRKDKAKGGVNPVILSKERRNLDDDEIEEETPQLPERKFKKLSRMTVAKFQNTVDLKASSNMVLIPQHWSFRREYSQDKRGRERLVWELPDFIN
;
A
#
# COMPACT_ATOMS: atom_id res chain seq x y z
N MET A 1 -5.43 33.74 -62.44
CA MET A 1 -4.58 32.53 -62.31
C MET A 1 -3.61 32.65 -61.14
N PHE A 2 -2.81 33.71 -61.04
CA PHE A 2 -1.68 33.76 -60.09
C PHE A 2 -1.88 34.53 -58.78
N GLU A 3 -3.11 34.62 -58.25
CA GLU A 3 -3.41 35.45 -57.08
C GLU A 3 -2.98 34.81 -55.75
N THR A 4 -2.94 33.47 -55.68
CA THR A 4 -2.63 32.69 -54.47
C THR A 4 -1.36 31.83 -54.59
N THR A 5 -0.65 31.92 -55.72
CA THR A 5 0.59 31.19 -56.01
C THR A 5 1.76 31.80 -55.26
N SER A 6 2.46 30.98 -54.47
CA SER A 6 3.74 31.33 -53.86
C SER A 6 4.88 31.21 -54.88
N LYS A 7 6.06 31.74 -54.51
CA LYS A 7 7.27 31.58 -55.31
C LYS A 7 7.60 30.10 -55.53
N GLU A 8 7.51 29.30 -54.46
CA GLU A 8 7.81 27.87 -54.48
C GLU A 8 6.87 27.10 -55.43
N ASP A 9 5.57 27.43 -55.44
CA ASP A 9 4.60 26.76 -56.32
C ASP A 9 4.96 26.99 -57.80
N LEU A 10 5.31 28.24 -58.16
CA LEU A 10 5.69 28.59 -59.54
C LEU A 10 7.02 27.96 -59.95
N GLU A 11 7.97 27.84 -59.02
CA GLU A 11 9.24 27.15 -59.26
C GLU A 11 9.01 25.66 -59.51
N THR A 12 8.20 25.00 -58.68
CA THR A 12 7.85 23.58 -58.85
C THR A 12 7.18 23.34 -60.20
N VAL A 13 6.19 24.16 -60.57
CA VAL A 13 5.49 24.02 -61.86
C VAL A 13 6.42 24.25 -63.05
N LEU A 14 7.29 25.25 -63.01
CA LEU A 14 8.24 25.51 -64.10
C LEU A 14 9.28 24.39 -64.25
N VAL A 15 9.78 23.83 -63.13
CA VAL A 15 10.70 22.70 -63.13
C VAL A 15 10.04 21.45 -63.71
N GLU A 16 8.79 21.17 -63.35
CA GLU A 16 8.05 19.99 -63.85
C GLU A 16 7.76 20.09 -65.35
N ILE A 17 7.50 21.30 -65.85
CA ILE A 17 7.30 21.58 -67.29
C ILE A 17 8.62 21.50 -68.08
N GLY A 18 9.77 21.38 -67.40
CA GLY A 18 11.10 21.26 -68.00
C GLY A 18 11.76 22.60 -68.34
N GLU A 19 11.26 23.71 -67.79
CA GLU A 19 11.89 25.03 -67.88
C GLU A 19 12.97 25.19 -66.80
N THR A 20 14.07 25.84 -67.15
CA THR A 20 15.15 26.11 -66.18
C THR A 20 14.74 27.27 -65.28
N VAL A 21 14.75 27.09 -63.97
CA VAL A 21 14.40 28.16 -63.02
C VAL A 21 15.63 28.61 -62.28
N ASP A 22 15.95 29.90 -62.36
CA ASP A 22 16.99 30.49 -61.52
C ASP A 22 16.36 30.83 -60.15
N PRO A 23 16.94 30.34 -59.04
CA PRO A 23 16.36 30.49 -57.69
C PRO A 23 16.27 31.95 -57.21
N ASP A 24 16.99 32.87 -57.87
CA ASP A 24 16.96 34.30 -57.58
C ASP A 24 15.88 35.06 -58.36
N MET A 25 15.10 34.39 -59.21
CA MET A 25 14.02 35.03 -59.96
C MET A 25 12.91 35.54 -59.03
N ASN A 26 12.37 36.71 -59.38
CA ASN A 26 11.24 37.27 -58.65
C ASN A 26 9.95 36.57 -59.10
N VAL A 27 8.90 36.63 -58.27
CA VAL A 27 7.60 36.01 -58.58
C VAL A 27 7.04 36.53 -59.91
N GLU A 28 7.24 37.81 -60.23
CA GLU A 28 6.82 38.40 -61.51
C GLU A 28 7.58 37.80 -62.70
N ASP A 29 8.90 37.59 -62.57
CA ASP A 29 9.74 36.99 -63.60
C ASP A 29 9.34 35.53 -63.86
N LEU A 30 9.03 34.78 -62.79
CA LEU A 30 8.55 33.40 -62.87
C LEU A 30 7.18 33.31 -63.56
N LYS A 31 6.23 34.18 -63.20
CA LYS A 31 4.91 34.26 -63.88
C LYS A 31 5.08 34.55 -65.36
N GLN A 32 5.95 35.49 -65.71
CA GLN A 32 6.20 35.87 -67.09
C GLN A 32 6.86 34.73 -67.88
N LYS A 33 7.80 34.01 -67.25
CA LYS A 33 8.45 32.83 -67.84
C LYS A 33 7.46 31.70 -68.08
N LEU A 34 6.55 31.46 -67.13
CA LEU A 34 5.51 30.44 -67.27
C LEU A 34 4.54 30.76 -68.41
N MET A 35 4.09 32.02 -68.54
CA MET A 35 3.24 32.45 -69.64
C MET A 35 3.93 32.38 -71.02
N GLN A 36 5.27 32.39 -71.06
CA GLN A 36 6.06 32.25 -72.28
C GLN A 36 6.47 30.80 -72.58
N SER A 37 6.25 29.88 -71.64
CA SER A 37 6.60 28.47 -71.79
C SER A 37 5.77 27.83 -72.90
N LYS A 38 6.36 26.86 -73.60
CA LYS A 38 5.67 26.13 -74.68
C LYS A 38 4.43 25.40 -74.17
N ALA A 39 4.50 24.83 -72.97
CA ALA A 39 3.38 24.12 -72.36
C ALA A 39 2.18 25.04 -72.09
N TYR A 40 2.40 26.27 -71.64
CA TYR A 40 1.32 27.25 -71.46
C TYR A 40 0.68 27.69 -72.80
N LEU A 41 1.50 27.82 -73.84
CA LEU A 41 1.03 28.18 -75.18
C LEU A 41 0.31 27.03 -75.89
N GLU A 42 0.63 25.78 -75.54
CA GLU A 42 -0.02 24.58 -76.07
C GLU A 42 -1.32 24.26 -75.34
N ASP A 43 -1.34 24.34 -74.01
CA ASP A 43 -2.51 24.05 -73.19
C ASP A 43 -2.53 24.87 -71.88
N GLU A 44 -3.26 25.99 -71.92
CA GLU A 44 -3.42 26.88 -70.77
C GLU A 44 -4.22 26.23 -69.62
N GLU A 45 -5.17 25.33 -69.94
CA GLU A 45 -5.96 24.62 -68.93
C GLU A 45 -5.09 23.61 -68.19
N PHE A 46 -4.20 22.91 -68.88
CA PHE A 46 -3.24 21.99 -68.27
C PHE A 46 -2.34 22.67 -67.22
N VAL A 47 -1.75 23.82 -67.57
CA VAL A 47 -0.87 24.55 -66.62
C VAL A 47 -1.67 25.10 -65.44
N LYS A 48 -2.95 25.46 -65.66
CA LYS A 48 -3.85 25.89 -64.59
C LYS A 48 -4.17 24.76 -63.62
N ASP A 49 -4.59 23.60 -64.13
CA ASP A 49 -4.92 22.44 -63.31
C ASP A 49 -3.68 21.93 -62.55
N PHE A 50 -2.50 22.01 -63.16
CA PHE A 50 -1.24 21.66 -62.51
C PHE A 50 -0.91 22.62 -61.35
N LEU A 51 -1.02 23.93 -61.57
CA LEU A 51 -0.86 24.93 -60.50
C LEU A 51 -1.88 24.76 -59.38
N ASP A 52 -3.15 24.54 -59.71
CA ASP A 52 -4.21 24.34 -58.72
C ASP A 52 -3.93 23.08 -57.89
N THR A 53 -3.43 22.00 -58.50
CA THR A 53 -3.02 20.76 -57.81
C THR A 53 -1.83 21.00 -56.87
N THR A 54 -0.77 21.69 -57.32
CA THR A 54 0.39 22.00 -56.47
C THR A 54 0.01 22.87 -55.27
N ILE A 55 -0.88 23.85 -55.47
CA ILE A 55 -1.40 24.69 -54.38
C ILE A 55 -2.22 23.85 -53.39
N GLU A 56 -3.09 22.96 -53.88
CA GLU A 56 -3.91 22.08 -53.06
C GLU A 56 -3.04 21.12 -52.21
N GLU A 57 -2.02 20.49 -52.82
CA GLU A 57 -1.09 19.60 -52.11
C GLU A 57 -0.33 20.31 -50.98
N ARG A 58 0.16 21.53 -51.23
CA ARG A 58 0.82 22.33 -50.19
C ARG A 58 -0.14 22.68 -49.05
N MET A 59 -1.37 23.08 -49.38
CA MET A 59 -2.39 23.40 -48.40
C MET A 59 -2.74 22.18 -47.54
N GLU A 60 -2.93 21.01 -48.16
CA GLU A 60 -3.18 19.75 -47.46
C GLU A 60 -2.00 19.32 -46.58
N GLU A 61 -0.76 19.50 -47.05
CA GLU A 61 0.44 19.23 -46.25
C GLU A 61 0.53 20.15 -45.04
N GLU A 62 0.24 21.45 -45.19
CA GLU A 62 0.23 22.38 -44.07
C GLU A 62 -0.85 22.02 -43.04
N GLU A 63 -2.04 21.61 -43.49
CA GLU A 63 -3.11 21.13 -42.61
C GLU A 63 -2.75 19.81 -41.90
N ARG A 64 -2.10 18.88 -42.60
CA ARG A 64 -1.58 17.64 -42.01
C ARG A 64 -0.54 17.95 -40.95
N ARG A 65 0.38 18.89 -41.21
CA ARG A 65 1.37 19.37 -40.23
C ARG A 65 0.69 20.00 -39.00
N LYS A 66 -0.37 20.78 -39.18
CA LYS A 66 -1.17 21.34 -38.07
C LYS A 66 -1.83 20.25 -37.23
N ARG A 67 -2.44 19.24 -37.87
CA ARG A 67 -3.05 18.08 -37.18
C ARG A 67 -2.02 17.27 -36.39
N ASP A 68 -0.85 17.02 -36.97
CA ASP A 68 0.22 16.28 -36.31
C ASP A 68 0.79 17.06 -35.11
N GLU A 69 0.94 18.38 -35.25
CA GLU A 69 1.36 19.27 -34.16
C GLU A 69 0.34 19.28 -33.01
N GLU A 70 -0.96 19.36 -33.33
CA GLU A 70 -2.02 19.26 -32.32
C GLU A 70 -2.05 17.89 -31.64
N HIS A 71 -1.87 16.82 -32.40
CA HIS A 71 -1.79 15.47 -31.86
C HIS A 71 -0.58 15.31 -30.93
N ARG A 72 0.58 15.86 -31.31
CA ARG A 72 1.78 15.90 -30.48
C ARG A 72 1.54 16.64 -29.17
N LYS A 73 0.93 17.83 -29.23
CA LYS A 73 0.57 18.61 -28.02
C LYS A 73 -0.38 17.83 -27.10
N LYS A 74 -1.41 17.19 -27.66
CA LYS A 74 -2.33 16.34 -26.89
C LYS A 74 -1.62 15.16 -26.22
N MET A 75 -0.67 14.54 -26.92
CA MET A 75 0.13 13.45 -26.35
C MET A 75 1.05 13.93 -25.23
N GLU A 76 1.67 15.10 -25.36
CA GLU A 76 2.48 15.71 -24.30
C GLU A 76 1.65 16.08 -23.07
N GLU A 77 0.47 16.67 -23.26
CA GLU A 77 -0.48 16.97 -22.19
C GLU A 77 -0.95 15.70 -21.48
N TRP A 78 -1.26 14.66 -22.24
CA TRP A 78 -1.65 13.36 -21.68
C TRP A 78 -0.50 12.71 -20.91
N SER A 79 0.73 12.82 -21.42
CA SER A 79 1.94 12.35 -20.73
C SER A 79 2.15 13.07 -19.39
N LYS A 80 2.07 14.41 -19.38
CA LYS A 80 2.14 15.21 -18.14
C LYS A 80 1.07 14.81 -17.13
N LYS A 81 -0.18 14.62 -17.59
CA LYS A 81 -1.29 14.17 -16.73
C LYS A 81 -1.05 12.81 -16.11
N ILE A 82 -0.43 11.88 -16.83
CA ILE A 82 -0.05 10.56 -16.30
C ILE A 82 1.03 10.71 -15.24
N GLU A 83 2.04 11.55 -15.47
CA GLU A 83 3.12 11.78 -14.52
C GLU A 83 2.60 12.39 -13.22
N ASP A 84 1.69 13.36 -13.29
CA ASP A 84 1.05 13.95 -12.12
C ASP A 84 0.21 12.93 -11.34
N LEU A 85 -0.51 12.05 -12.04
CA LEU A 85 -1.25 10.95 -11.39
C LEU A 85 -0.32 9.96 -10.70
N ARG A 86 0.86 9.68 -11.28
CA ARG A 86 1.88 8.83 -10.67
C ARG A 86 2.47 9.48 -9.42
N LYS A 87 2.86 10.75 -9.49
CA LYS A 87 3.37 11.51 -8.33
C LYS A 87 2.34 11.55 -7.20
N LYS A 88 1.07 11.82 -7.51
CA LYS A 88 -0.03 11.81 -6.53
C LYS A 88 -0.29 10.42 -5.93
N ALA A 89 -0.08 9.36 -6.70
CA ALA A 89 -0.21 8.00 -6.19
C ALA A 89 0.97 7.62 -5.27
N GLU A 90 2.19 8.03 -5.60
CA GLU A 90 3.38 7.83 -4.76
C GLU A 90 3.28 8.62 -3.45
N GLU A 91 2.84 9.87 -3.49
CA GLU A 91 2.61 10.70 -2.31
C GLU A 91 1.62 10.03 -1.34
N ARG A 92 0.48 9.54 -1.85
CA ARG A 92 -0.50 8.77 -1.04
C ARG A 92 0.06 7.46 -0.49
N ARG A 93 1.02 6.84 -1.18
CA ARG A 93 1.67 5.63 -0.66
C ARG A 93 2.59 5.98 0.49
N LEU A 94 3.36 7.04 0.35
CA LEU A 94 4.28 7.52 1.38
C LEU A 94 3.50 7.99 2.62
N GLU A 95 2.40 8.70 2.43
CA GLU A 95 1.51 9.12 3.52
C GLU A 95 0.98 7.92 4.32
N ARG A 96 0.51 6.86 3.65
CA ARG A 96 0.08 5.62 4.32
C ARG A 96 1.21 4.89 5.03
N GLU A 97 2.40 4.86 4.45
CA GLU A 97 3.57 4.27 5.11
C GLU A 97 3.92 5.03 6.39
N TYR A 98 3.90 6.36 6.33
CA TYR A 98 4.10 7.22 7.49
C TYR A 98 3.03 7.00 8.58
N GLU A 99 1.75 6.93 8.20
CA GLU A 99 0.66 6.61 9.13
C GLU A 99 0.83 5.25 9.81
N LEU A 100 1.24 4.22 9.05
CA LEU A 100 1.48 2.89 9.58
C LEU A 100 2.68 2.86 10.53
N GLU A 101 3.74 3.62 10.22
CA GLU A 101 4.90 3.77 11.08
C GLU A 101 4.54 4.49 12.39
N LEU A 102 3.74 5.56 12.30
CA LEU A 102 3.22 6.26 13.47
C LEU A 102 2.38 5.33 14.35
N ALA A 103 1.43 4.58 13.75
CA ALA A 103 0.61 3.61 14.47
C ALA A 103 1.43 2.50 15.13
N ARG A 104 2.53 2.07 14.49
CA ARG A 104 3.46 1.08 15.05
C ARG A 104 4.19 1.63 16.27
N ASN A 105 4.66 2.88 16.20
CA ASN A 105 5.34 3.54 17.31
C ASN A 105 4.39 3.74 18.49
N GLU A 106 3.18 4.25 18.26
CA GLU A 106 2.16 4.36 19.31
C GLU A 106 1.81 3.02 19.94
N ALA A 107 1.72 1.95 19.14
CA ALA A 107 1.45 0.61 19.67
C ALA A 107 2.60 0.10 20.54
N GLU A 108 3.85 0.43 20.19
CA GLU A 108 5.02 0.11 20.99
C GLU A 108 5.06 0.90 22.30
N GLU A 109 4.77 2.20 22.27
CA GLU A 109 4.65 3.04 23.46
C GLU A 109 3.58 2.50 24.41
N ARG A 110 2.36 2.24 23.91
CA ARG A 110 1.28 1.61 24.71
C ARG A 110 1.70 0.27 25.31
N ARG A 111 2.54 -0.51 24.62
CA ARG A 111 3.07 -1.77 25.16
C ARG A 111 4.09 -1.54 26.26
N LEU A 112 4.90 -0.49 26.16
CA LEU A 112 5.86 -0.11 27.19
C LEU A 112 5.15 0.43 28.44
N GLU A 113 4.17 1.31 28.25
CA GLU A 113 3.31 1.82 29.33
C GLU A 113 2.64 0.67 30.08
N ARG A 114 1.98 -0.27 29.38
CA ARG A 114 1.38 -1.45 30.02
C ARG A 114 2.40 -2.30 30.79
N LYS A 115 3.63 -2.41 30.30
CA LYS A 115 4.70 -3.12 31.03
C LYS A 115 5.06 -2.38 32.31
N GLN A 116 5.18 -1.06 32.27
CA GLN A 116 5.44 -0.24 33.44
C GLN A 116 4.29 -0.33 34.45
N GLU A 117 3.04 -0.20 34.00
CA GLU A 117 1.86 -0.38 34.87
C GLU A 117 1.83 -1.75 35.55
N LEU A 118 2.13 -2.83 34.81
CA LEU A 118 2.22 -4.17 35.38
C LEU A 118 3.37 -4.32 36.38
N GLU A 119 4.48 -3.62 36.14
CA GLU A 119 5.63 -3.59 37.05
C GLU A 119 5.28 -2.85 38.35
N PHE A 120 4.67 -1.67 38.24
CA PHE A 120 4.14 -0.93 39.39
C PHE A 120 3.10 -1.74 40.18
N ALA A 121 2.15 -2.39 39.49
CA ALA A 121 1.16 -3.24 40.14
C ALA A 121 1.81 -4.44 40.87
N ARG A 122 2.91 -5.00 40.34
CA ARG A 122 3.68 -6.05 41.00
C ARG A 122 4.39 -5.53 42.26
N ILE A 123 4.99 -4.35 42.20
CA ILE A 123 5.61 -3.69 43.36
C ILE A 123 4.55 -3.43 44.43
N GLU A 124 3.42 -2.85 44.06
CA GLU A 124 2.33 -2.53 44.99
C GLU A 124 1.77 -3.80 45.64
N ALA A 125 1.55 -4.87 44.87
CA ALA A 125 1.09 -6.15 45.39
C ALA A 125 2.12 -6.81 46.32
N ARG A 126 3.42 -6.61 46.10
CA ARG A 126 4.48 -7.08 46.99
C ARG A 126 4.43 -6.29 48.30
N TRP A 127 4.38 -4.98 48.22
CA TRP A 127 4.31 -4.09 49.38
C TRP A 127 3.07 -4.37 50.24
N LYS A 128 1.89 -4.56 49.61
CA LYS A 128 0.65 -4.93 50.32
C LYS A 128 0.80 -6.24 51.09
N ARG A 129 1.39 -7.28 50.46
CA ARG A 129 1.65 -8.57 51.11
C ARG A 129 2.59 -8.44 52.31
N GLU A 130 3.69 -7.70 52.14
CA GLU A 130 4.67 -7.47 53.22
C GLU A 130 4.07 -6.66 54.37
N ASN A 131 3.27 -5.64 54.07
CA ASN A 131 2.59 -4.87 55.10
C ASN A 131 1.57 -5.74 55.84
N GLU A 132 0.83 -6.58 55.13
CA GLU A 132 -0.11 -7.51 55.76
C GLU A 132 0.61 -8.54 56.65
N THR A 133 1.77 -9.08 56.24
CA THR A 133 2.57 -9.97 57.09
C THR A 133 3.08 -9.24 58.33
N ARG A 134 3.56 -7.99 58.20
CA ARG A 134 3.98 -7.17 59.34
C ARG A 134 2.83 -6.91 60.33
N ILE A 135 1.62 -6.64 59.82
CA ILE A 135 0.42 -6.47 60.67
C ILE A 135 0.07 -7.78 61.39
N ARG A 136 0.13 -8.93 60.71
CA ARG A 136 -0.14 -10.23 61.33
C ARG A 136 0.90 -10.57 62.40
N GLU A 137 2.17 -10.32 62.14
CA GLU A 137 3.26 -10.52 63.11
C GLU A 137 3.10 -9.61 64.33
N ALA A 138 2.73 -8.34 64.14
CA ALA A 138 2.46 -7.42 65.24
C ALA A 138 1.30 -7.93 66.12
N ARG A 139 0.17 -8.33 65.51
CA ARG A 139 -0.97 -8.93 66.23
C ARG A 139 -0.57 -10.19 66.97
N HIS A 140 0.24 -11.06 66.34
CA HIS A 140 0.73 -12.28 66.98
C HIS A 140 1.65 -11.96 68.18
N LYS A 141 2.53 -10.95 68.07
CA LYS A 141 3.38 -10.51 69.19
C LYS A 141 2.53 -9.97 70.35
N GLU A 142 1.52 -9.15 70.07
CA GLU A 142 0.58 -8.65 71.08
C GLU A 142 -0.19 -9.80 71.75
N GLU A 143 -0.66 -10.78 70.98
CA GLU A 143 -1.31 -11.98 71.51
C GLU A 143 -0.36 -12.78 72.40
N MET A 144 0.90 -12.96 71.98
CA MET A 144 1.91 -13.63 72.78
C MET A 144 2.22 -12.90 74.09
N GLU A 145 2.35 -11.58 74.06
CA GLU A 145 2.57 -10.77 75.26
C GLU A 145 1.39 -10.84 76.23
N THR A 146 0.15 -10.76 75.74
CA THR A 146 -1.05 -10.88 76.59
C THR A 146 -1.14 -12.25 77.25
N ARG A 147 -0.79 -13.32 76.54
CA ARG A 147 -0.76 -14.68 77.08
C ARG A 147 0.36 -14.88 78.10
N LEU A 148 1.55 -14.31 77.88
CA LEU A 148 2.64 -14.33 78.86
C LEU A 148 2.25 -13.62 80.16
N LYS A 149 1.63 -12.44 80.07
CA LYS A 149 1.11 -11.69 81.23
C LYS A 149 0.06 -12.50 82.00
N ALA A 150 -0.84 -13.19 81.31
CA ALA A 150 -1.83 -14.08 81.93
C ALA A 150 -1.17 -15.30 82.61
N GLY A 151 -0.19 -15.93 81.96
CA GLY A 151 0.58 -17.04 82.53
C GLY A 151 1.37 -16.64 83.77
N GLU A 152 1.95 -15.45 83.79
CA GLU A 152 2.65 -14.90 84.95
C GLU A 152 1.69 -14.67 86.14
N GLN A 153 0.47 -14.17 85.89
CA GLN A 153 -0.57 -14.10 86.92
C GLN A 153 -0.93 -15.48 87.49
N VAL A 154 -1.01 -16.53 86.67
CA VAL A 154 -1.26 -17.90 87.13
C VAL A 154 -0.08 -18.42 87.96
N ARG A 155 1.16 -18.11 87.55
CA ARG A 155 2.38 -18.51 88.27
C ARG A 155 2.44 -17.91 89.67
N LEU A 156 2.02 -16.65 89.83
CA LEU A 156 1.89 -15.97 91.12
C LEU A 156 0.86 -16.64 92.05
N LYS A 157 -0.13 -17.37 91.49
CA LYS A 157 -1.15 -18.12 92.26
C LYS A 157 -0.73 -19.56 92.64
N GLY A 158 0.54 -19.96 92.44
CA GLY A 158 1.14 -21.13 93.11
C GLY A 158 1.34 -22.42 92.29
N GLY A 159 0.95 -22.48 91.02
CA GLY A 159 1.01 -23.71 90.18
C GLY A 159 2.27 -23.86 89.31
N LYS A 160 3.45 -24.14 89.88
CA LYS A 160 4.71 -24.26 89.08
C LYS A 160 4.76 -25.44 88.09
N LYS A 161 4.07 -26.55 88.37
CA LYS A 161 4.07 -27.75 87.50
C LYS A 161 3.14 -27.60 86.30
N GLU A 162 1.98 -26.98 86.51
CA GLU A 162 0.99 -26.72 85.46
C GLU A 162 1.51 -25.71 84.44
N ALA A 163 2.21 -24.66 84.91
CA ALA A 163 2.84 -23.67 84.03
C ALA A 163 3.85 -24.28 83.03
N LYS A 164 4.67 -25.25 83.46
CA LYS A 164 5.63 -25.93 82.58
C LYS A 164 4.93 -26.78 81.51
N ALA A 165 3.87 -27.49 81.88
CA ALA A 165 3.12 -28.34 80.95
C ALA A 165 2.40 -27.51 79.87
N VAL A 166 1.91 -26.31 80.22
CA VAL A 166 1.28 -25.38 79.27
C VAL A 166 2.29 -24.85 78.25
N VAL A 167 3.51 -24.50 78.67
CA VAL A 167 4.57 -24.01 77.77
C VAL A 167 5.02 -25.08 76.77
N GLU A 168 5.20 -26.33 77.20
CA GLU A 168 5.62 -27.41 76.28
C GLU A 168 4.51 -27.79 75.28
N ARG A 169 3.25 -27.83 75.71
CA ARG A 169 2.12 -28.05 74.77
C ARG A 169 2.07 -26.96 73.71
N TRP A 170 2.35 -25.72 74.09
CA TRP A 170 2.35 -24.58 73.17
C TRP A 170 3.50 -24.67 72.15
N LYS A 171 4.72 -25.04 72.56
CA LYS A 171 5.84 -25.27 71.62
C LYS A 171 5.50 -26.33 70.56
N ILE A 172 4.89 -27.44 70.99
CA ILE A 172 4.49 -28.52 70.09
C ILE A 172 3.40 -28.05 69.10
N GLU A 173 2.47 -27.21 69.55
CA GLU A 173 1.40 -26.69 68.70
C GLU A 173 1.94 -25.66 67.68
N GLU A 174 2.89 -24.81 68.09
CA GLU A 174 3.56 -23.87 67.20
C GLU A 174 4.43 -24.57 66.16
N GLU A 175 5.16 -25.61 66.53
CA GLU A 175 5.93 -26.44 65.59
C GLU A 175 5.03 -27.11 64.55
N LYS A 176 3.85 -27.61 64.96
CA LYS A 176 2.84 -28.15 64.03
C LYS A 176 2.28 -27.09 63.10
N ARG A 177 2.14 -25.84 63.55
CA ARG A 177 1.69 -24.73 62.72
C ARG A 177 2.75 -24.35 61.68
N ILE A 178 4.01 -24.25 62.08
CA ILE A 178 5.15 -23.99 61.18
C ILE A 178 5.25 -25.08 60.11
N GLU A 179 5.11 -26.36 60.49
CA GLU A 179 5.15 -27.47 59.53
C GLU A 179 3.97 -27.43 58.53
N LYS A 180 2.77 -27.04 58.98
CA LYS A 180 1.62 -26.85 58.07
C LYS A 180 1.86 -25.71 57.08
N GLU A 181 2.46 -24.61 57.54
CA GLU A 181 2.81 -23.47 56.70
C GLU A 181 3.88 -23.85 55.67
N ARG A 182 4.91 -24.60 56.07
CA ARG A 182 5.93 -25.15 55.17
C ARG A 182 5.31 -25.98 54.04
N ARG A 183 4.38 -26.88 54.36
CA ARG A 183 3.66 -27.70 53.35
C ARG A 183 2.79 -26.86 52.43
N MET A 184 2.16 -25.80 52.93
CA MET A 184 1.39 -24.90 52.08
C MET A 184 2.30 -24.16 51.10
N ASN A 185 3.47 -23.68 51.56
CA ASN A 185 4.46 -23.01 50.74
C ASN A 185 5.06 -23.94 49.68
N GLU A 186 5.39 -25.19 50.03
CA GLU A 186 5.84 -26.21 49.08
C GLU A 186 4.77 -26.46 47.99
N ARG A 187 3.48 -26.52 48.36
CA ARG A 187 2.40 -26.68 47.39
C ARG A 187 2.22 -25.47 46.47
N ILE A 188 2.50 -24.27 46.96
CA ILE A 188 2.51 -23.05 46.14
C ILE A 188 3.70 -23.09 45.16
N ALA A 189 4.89 -23.42 45.63
CA ALA A 189 6.10 -23.54 44.81
C ALA A 189 5.92 -24.57 43.67
N LEU A 190 5.36 -25.74 43.97
CA LEU A 190 5.06 -26.76 42.94
C LEU A 190 4.06 -26.27 41.88
N LYS A 191 3.07 -25.46 42.27
CA LYS A 191 2.13 -24.85 41.30
C LYS A 191 2.82 -23.82 40.41
N GLU A 192 3.73 -23.02 40.96
CA GLU A 192 4.52 -22.05 40.18
C GLU A 192 5.48 -22.76 39.22
N GLU A 193 6.16 -23.81 39.66
CA GLU A 193 7.02 -24.64 38.81
C GLU A 193 6.24 -25.21 37.61
N MET A 194 5.04 -25.72 37.85
CA MET A 194 4.15 -26.23 36.79
C MET A 194 3.69 -25.12 35.83
N ARG A 195 3.51 -23.88 36.29
CA ARG A 195 3.22 -22.72 35.42
C ARG A 195 4.43 -22.37 34.56
N LEU A 196 5.61 -22.26 35.16
CA LEU A 196 6.86 -21.97 34.44
C LEU A 196 7.16 -23.03 33.38
N LYS A 197 6.92 -24.31 33.67
CA LYS A 197 7.09 -25.40 32.70
C LYS A 197 6.13 -25.29 31.52
N LYS A 198 4.92 -24.77 31.71
CA LYS A 198 3.97 -24.48 30.61
C LYS A 198 4.41 -23.27 29.81
N GLU A 199 4.81 -22.19 30.48
CA GLU A 199 5.31 -20.98 29.82
C GLU A 199 6.56 -21.26 28.97
N ALA A 200 7.50 -22.07 29.48
CA ALA A 200 8.69 -22.50 28.76
C ALA A 200 8.35 -23.26 27.46
N LYS A 201 7.35 -24.15 27.49
CA LYS A 201 6.89 -24.86 26.28
C LYS A 201 6.31 -23.90 25.23
N VAL A 202 5.52 -22.91 25.65
CA VAL A 202 4.95 -21.90 24.74
C VAL A 202 6.05 -21.04 24.12
N VAL A 203 7.08 -20.66 24.89
CA VAL A 203 8.24 -19.93 24.37
C VAL A 203 9.01 -20.76 23.34
N GLU A 204 9.20 -22.06 23.60
CA GLU A 204 9.87 -22.96 22.67
C GLU A 204 9.08 -23.14 21.36
N GLU A 205 7.75 -23.32 21.43
CA GLU A 205 6.87 -23.36 20.26
C GLU A 205 6.93 -22.06 19.46
N ARG A 206 6.90 -20.91 20.13
CA ARG A 206 7.03 -19.60 19.47
C ARG A 206 8.36 -19.46 18.74
N ARG A 207 9.45 -19.95 19.34
CA ARG A 207 10.78 -19.97 18.70
C ARG A 207 10.79 -20.84 17.44
N LYS A 208 10.16 -22.02 17.48
CA LYS A 208 10.04 -22.91 16.30
C LYS A 208 9.27 -22.25 15.15
N ILE A 209 8.15 -21.59 15.45
CA ILE A 209 7.36 -20.85 14.44
C ILE A 209 8.18 -19.69 13.83
N GLU A 210 8.93 -18.96 14.64
CA GLU A 210 9.77 -17.86 14.15
C GLU A 210 10.92 -18.36 13.28
N GLU A 211 11.54 -19.48 13.64
CA GLU A 211 12.58 -20.13 12.84
C GLU A 211 12.03 -20.64 11.50
N GLU A 212 10.84 -21.25 11.51
CA GLU A 212 10.13 -21.65 10.29
C GLU A 212 9.85 -20.44 9.37
N ARG A 213 9.40 -19.31 9.94
CA ARG A 213 9.22 -18.06 9.17
C ARG A 213 10.52 -17.56 8.55
N ARG A 214 11.65 -17.68 9.26
CA ARG A 214 12.97 -17.31 8.71
C ARG A 214 13.41 -18.23 7.57
N MET A 215 13.12 -19.53 7.68
CA MET A 215 13.40 -20.49 6.61
C MET A 215 12.53 -20.23 5.38
N ASN A 216 11.23 -20.01 5.57
CA ASN A 216 10.32 -19.67 4.47
C ASN A 216 10.69 -18.33 3.82
N GLY A 217 11.08 -17.32 4.61
CA GLY A 217 11.57 -16.05 4.09
C GLY A 217 12.82 -16.19 3.22
N ARG A 218 13.76 -17.07 3.63
CA ARG A 218 14.94 -17.40 2.79
C ARG A 218 14.57 -18.08 1.48
N ALA A 219 13.63 -19.03 1.51
CA ALA A 219 13.17 -19.74 0.31
C ALA A 219 12.51 -18.78 -0.70
N VAL A 220 11.69 -17.83 -0.22
CA VAL A 220 11.05 -16.81 -1.07
C VAL A 220 12.09 -15.91 -1.73
N LEU A 221 13.11 -15.46 -0.98
CA LEU A 221 14.20 -14.65 -1.55
C LEU A 221 15.02 -15.41 -2.60
N GLU A 222 15.27 -16.70 -2.38
CA GLU A 222 15.97 -17.55 -3.35
C GLU A 222 15.15 -17.73 -4.64
N GLU A 223 13.85 -17.95 -4.52
CA GLU A 223 12.94 -18.03 -5.66
C GLU A 223 12.84 -16.70 -6.42
N GLU A 224 12.80 -15.57 -5.72
CA GLU A 224 12.83 -14.23 -6.32
C GLU A 224 14.12 -14.01 -7.12
N MET A 225 15.27 -14.42 -6.58
CA MET A 225 16.55 -14.36 -7.28
C MET A 225 16.58 -15.29 -8.50
N ARG A 226 15.95 -16.47 -8.44
CA ARG A 226 15.79 -17.36 -9.60
C ARG A 226 14.95 -16.71 -10.70
N LEU A 227 13.79 -16.17 -10.35
CA LEU A 227 12.90 -15.47 -11.29
C LEU A 227 13.57 -14.22 -11.90
N LYS A 228 14.40 -13.51 -11.13
CA LYS A 228 15.18 -12.37 -11.66
C LYS A 228 16.19 -12.81 -12.71
N LYS A 229 16.88 -13.94 -12.50
CA LYS A 229 17.79 -14.54 -13.50
C LYS A 229 17.04 -14.99 -14.76
N GLU A 230 15.89 -15.65 -14.59
CA GLU A 230 15.04 -16.07 -15.72
C GLU A 230 14.54 -14.87 -16.53
N ARG A 231 14.06 -13.81 -15.87
CA ARG A 231 13.66 -12.56 -16.54
C ARG A 231 14.80 -11.95 -17.33
N TRP A 232 15.99 -11.88 -16.75
CA TRP A 232 17.18 -11.36 -17.44
C TRP A 232 17.52 -12.20 -18.68
N LEU A 233 17.44 -13.53 -18.61
CA LEU A 233 17.70 -14.41 -19.75
C LEU A 233 16.67 -14.23 -20.87
N VAL A 234 15.39 -14.04 -20.54
CA VAL A 234 14.33 -13.75 -21.52
C VAL A 234 14.56 -12.39 -22.18
N GLU A 235 14.93 -11.38 -21.40
CA GLU A 235 15.25 -10.04 -21.92
C GLU A 235 16.47 -10.07 -22.86
N ASP A 236 17.48 -10.88 -22.52
CA ASP A 236 18.66 -11.08 -23.34
C ASP A 236 18.35 -11.78 -24.67
N GLN A 237 17.53 -12.83 -24.64
CA GLN A 237 17.03 -13.47 -25.87
C GLN A 237 16.24 -12.50 -26.74
N LEU A 238 15.41 -11.64 -26.14
CA LEU A 238 14.66 -10.63 -26.86
C LEU A 238 15.59 -9.60 -27.52
N ARG A 239 16.62 -9.12 -26.81
CA ARG A 239 17.67 -8.26 -27.40
C ARG A 239 18.31 -8.93 -28.60
N HIS A 240 18.68 -10.21 -28.49
CA HIS A 240 19.31 -10.93 -29.60
C HIS A 240 18.39 -11.07 -30.83
N VAL A 241 17.10 -11.32 -30.62
CA VAL A 241 16.11 -11.37 -31.72
C VAL A 241 15.96 -9.99 -32.37
N GLN A 242 15.90 -8.91 -31.59
CA GLN A 242 15.82 -7.54 -32.10
C GLN A 242 17.07 -7.17 -32.91
N GLU A 243 18.27 -7.50 -32.42
CA GLU A 243 19.52 -7.29 -33.15
C GLU A 243 19.56 -8.09 -34.46
N LYS A 244 19.14 -9.35 -34.44
CA LYS A 244 19.05 -10.18 -35.65
C LYS A 244 18.06 -9.62 -36.67
N HIS A 245 16.94 -9.07 -36.22
CA HIS A 245 15.98 -8.40 -37.09
C HIS A 245 16.58 -7.11 -37.69
N LYS A 246 17.26 -6.30 -36.87
CA LYS A 246 17.97 -5.10 -37.32
C LYS A 246 19.04 -5.42 -38.36
N MET A 247 19.78 -6.53 -38.18
CA MET A 247 20.76 -7.01 -39.16
C MET A 247 20.11 -7.44 -40.47
N ARG A 248 18.96 -8.14 -40.43
CA ARG A 248 18.20 -8.50 -41.65
C ARG A 248 17.70 -7.27 -42.41
N MET A 249 17.13 -6.29 -41.71
CA MET A 249 16.69 -5.04 -42.35
C MET A 249 17.86 -4.30 -43.03
N LYS A 250 19.04 -4.31 -42.39
CA LYS A 250 20.25 -3.70 -42.95
C LYS A 250 20.79 -4.48 -44.16
N GLU A 251 20.66 -5.79 -44.17
CA GLU A 251 21.05 -6.65 -45.30
C GLU A 251 20.08 -6.51 -46.48
N GLU A 252 18.76 -6.47 -46.22
CA GLU A 252 17.73 -6.18 -47.23
C GLU A 252 17.95 -4.79 -47.87
N GLN A 253 18.28 -3.78 -47.07
CA GLN A 253 18.67 -2.46 -47.60
C GLN A 253 19.92 -2.52 -48.50
N LYS A 254 20.85 -3.44 -48.24
CA LYS A 254 22.06 -3.61 -49.04
C LYS A 254 21.83 -4.42 -50.34
N CYS A 255 20.83 -5.30 -50.36
CA CYS A 255 20.49 -6.15 -51.50
C CYS A 255 19.46 -5.54 -52.45
N LEU A 256 18.85 -4.40 -52.09
CA LEU A 256 18.18 -3.57 -53.09
C LEU A 256 19.22 -3.21 -54.14
N PRO A 257 19.00 -3.57 -55.43
CA PRO A 257 19.95 -3.27 -56.48
C PRO A 257 20.21 -1.78 -56.42
N GLU A 258 21.47 -1.44 -56.17
CA GLU A 258 22.05 -0.16 -56.51
C GLU A 258 21.90 -0.09 -58.04
N GLU A 259 20.71 0.30 -58.50
CA GLU A 259 20.48 0.67 -59.88
C GLU A 259 21.61 1.63 -60.17
N ARG A 260 22.51 1.19 -61.05
CA ARG A 260 23.61 1.98 -61.54
C ARG A 260 23.01 3.23 -62.18
N TYR A 261 22.85 4.27 -61.38
CA TYR A 261 22.90 5.65 -61.83
C TYR A 261 24.38 6.00 -62.09
N GLU A 262 25.07 5.15 -62.86
CA GLU A 262 26.27 5.54 -63.59
C GLU A 262 25.70 6.13 -64.89
N ASP A 263 25.85 7.45 -65.07
CA ASP A 263 25.35 8.31 -66.16
C ASP A 263 24.15 9.23 -65.85
N MET A 264 23.98 9.65 -64.60
CA MET A 264 23.46 11.00 -64.34
C MET A 264 24.55 11.82 -63.68
N GLU A 265 25.14 12.73 -64.45
CA GLU A 265 25.99 13.80 -63.95
C GLU A 265 25.25 14.49 -62.80
N VAL A 266 25.65 14.21 -61.57
CA VAL A 266 25.15 14.90 -60.38
C VAL A 266 25.54 16.37 -60.56
N PRO A 267 24.58 17.30 -60.72
CA PRO A 267 24.92 18.70 -60.90
C PRO A 267 25.67 19.18 -59.66
N GLN A 268 26.70 20.01 -59.84
CA GLN A 268 27.50 20.65 -58.78
C GLN A 268 26.68 21.39 -57.70
N ALA A 269 25.35 21.50 -57.87
CA ALA A 269 24.41 22.05 -56.90
C ALA A 269 24.16 21.12 -55.70
N ILE A 270 24.18 19.80 -55.85
CA ILE A 270 23.83 18.87 -54.75
C ILE A 270 24.98 18.73 -53.75
N GLU A 271 26.24 18.79 -54.22
CA GLU A 271 27.42 18.89 -53.35
C GLU A 271 27.41 20.17 -52.50
N LYS A 272 26.93 21.30 -53.06
CA LYS A 272 26.80 22.56 -52.32
C LYS A 272 25.70 22.51 -51.25
N VAL A 273 24.60 21.80 -51.49
CA VAL A 273 23.51 21.64 -50.51
C VAL A 273 23.91 20.72 -49.34
N LEU A 274 24.74 19.71 -49.59
CA LEU A 274 25.29 18.85 -48.53
C LEU A 274 26.35 19.55 -47.67
N VAL A 275 27.16 20.44 -48.26
CA VAL A 275 28.08 21.33 -47.50
C VAL A 275 27.30 22.39 -46.71
N PHE A 276 26.21 22.92 -47.26
CA PHE A 276 25.39 23.93 -46.56
C PHE A 276 24.62 23.34 -45.37
N LYS A 277 24.18 22.07 -45.46
CA LYS A 277 23.53 21.37 -44.34
C LYS A 277 24.49 21.00 -43.21
N SER A 278 25.77 20.72 -43.50
CA SER A 278 26.76 20.46 -42.45
C SER A 278 27.22 21.75 -41.73
N GLU A 279 27.27 22.90 -42.43
CA GLU A 279 27.51 24.21 -41.82
C GLU A 279 26.32 24.70 -40.96
N GLN A 280 25.07 24.46 -41.38
CA GLN A 280 23.91 24.79 -40.55
C GLN A 280 23.85 23.96 -39.26
N VAL A 281 24.25 22.69 -39.30
CA VAL A 281 24.31 21.85 -38.11
C VAL A 281 25.41 22.32 -37.15
N GLN A 282 26.56 22.79 -37.66
CA GLN A 282 27.62 23.39 -36.83
C GLN A 282 27.19 24.72 -36.19
N MET A 283 26.44 25.58 -36.89
CA MET A 283 25.90 26.81 -36.30
C MET A 283 24.81 26.57 -35.24
N LEU A 284 24.01 25.50 -35.36
CA LEU A 284 22.95 25.16 -34.40
C LEU A 284 23.45 24.33 -33.20
N SER A 285 24.65 23.76 -33.26
CA SER A 285 25.28 23.04 -32.16
C SER A 285 26.15 23.90 -31.22
N ALA A 286 26.32 25.20 -31.50
CA ALA A 286 27.23 26.07 -30.75
C ALA A 286 26.68 26.63 -29.42
N ASP A 287 25.37 26.56 -29.16
CA ASP A 287 24.75 27.26 -28.00
C ASP A 287 24.08 26.34 -26.96
N ARG A 288 24.40 25.04 -26.93
CA ARG A 288 23.80 24.11 -25.96
C ARG A 288 24.65 23.77 -24.72
N ASP A 289 25.88 24.29 -24.64
CA ASP A 289 26.78 24.10 -23.50
C ASP A 289 26.99 25.35 -22.63
N ALA A 290 26.23 26.43 -22.86
CA ALA A 290 26.40 27.70 -22.15
C ALA A 290 25.51 27.93 -20.91
N VAL A 291 24.78 26.92 -20.40
CA VAL A 291 23.93 27.11 -19.20
C VAL A 291 24.19 26.04 -18.15
N ALA A 292 24.59 26.54 -16.97
CA ALA A 292 24.69 25.90 -15.66
C ALA A 292 26.02 25.18 -15.31
N GLN A 293 27.05 25.99 -15.05
CA GLN A 293 28.02 25.65 -14.00
C GLN A 293 27.31 25.65 -12.62
N PRO A 294 27.53 24.65 -11.75
CA PRO A 294 27.21 24.79 -10.33
C PRO A 294 28.24 25.71 -9.69
N VAL A 295 27.79 26.90 -9.26
CA VAL A 295 28.61 27.81 -8.46
C VAL A 295 28.91 27.14 -7.13
N ALA A 296 30.20 27.09 -6.82
CA ALA A 296 30.76 26.58 -5.58
C ALA A 296 30.18 27.31 -4.36
N ALA A 297 29.79 26.53 -3.36
CA ALA A 297 29.55 27.02 -2.02
C ALA A 297 30.91 27.31 -1.36
N GLU A 298 31.28 28.58 -1.28
CA GLU A 298 32.28 29.04 -0.32
C GLU A 298 31.61 29.56 0.95
N GLU A 299 32.25 29.20 2.05
CA GLU A 299 32.01 29.66 3.39
C GLU A 299 32.18 31.18 3.48
N GLU A 300 31.21 31.90 4.06
CA GLU A 300 31.54 33.11 4.80
C GLU A 300 30.74 33.26 6.08
N LYS A 301 31.50 33.69 7.08
CA LYS A 301 31.16 33.94 8.47
C LYS A 301 30.37 35.25 8.58
N GLY A 302 29.35 35.22 9.43
CA GLY A 302 29.25 36.19 10.53
C GLY A 302 28.39 37.44 10.33
N LEU A 303 27.64 37.70 11.42
CA LEU A 303 27.29 39.00 12.01
C LEU A 303 26.07 39.79 11.46
N SER A 304 25.00 39.64 12.25
CA SER A 304 24.43 40.71 13.09
C SER A 304 23.10 41.37 12.69
N ARG A 305 22.21 41.34 13.69
CA ARG A 305 21.29 42.38 14.18
C ARG A 305 20.04 42.78 13.39
N ASP A 306 18.95 42.53 14.12
CA ASP A 306 17.91 43.49 14.50
C ASP A 306 16.77 43.82 13.53
N SER A 307 15.62 43.28 13.93
CA SER A 307 14.41 44.03 14.31
C SER A 307 13.21 44.06 13.34
N ALA A 308 12.11 43.59 13.94
CA ALA A 308 10.75 44.11 13.88
C ALA A 308 9.88 43.82 12.63
N ASN A 309 8.71 43.26 12.98
CA ASN A 309 7.36 43.75 12.66
C ASN A 309 6.51 42.79 11.80
N VAL A 310 5.84 41.84 12.48
CA VAL A 310 4.62 41.19 11.98
C VAL A 310 3.60 41.12 13.15
N PRO A 311 2.37 41.62 12.98
CA PRO A 311 1.35 41.65 14.04
C PRO A 311 0.67 40.29 14.26
N PRO A 312 0.06 40.07 15.45
CA PRO A 312 -0.64 38.82 15.78
C PRO A 312 -2.05 38.79 15.16
N ILE A 313 -2.42 37.60 14.69
CA ILE A 313 -3.79 37.24 14.30
C ILE A 313 -4.61 37.10 15.60
N PRO A 314 -5.81 37.69 15.71
CA PRO A 314 -6.65 37.54 16.90
C PRO A 314 -7.42 36.21 16.89
N ASP A 315 -7.48 35.61 18.07
CA ASP A 315 -8.40 34.53 18.42
C ASP A 315 -9.84 35.08 18.43
N GLU A 316 -10.75 34.47 17.66
CA GLU A 316 -12.18 34.67 17.81
C GLU A 316 -12.81 33.47 18.53
N ASP A 317 -13.01 33.67 19.83
CA ASP A 317 -14.02 33.02 20.64
C ASP A 317 -15.41 33.53 20.22
N GLU A 318 -16.22 32.71 19.54
CA GLU A 318 -17.67 32.91 19.50
C GLU A 318 -18.38 31.93 20.44
N THR A 319 -18.79 32.52 21.55
CA THR A 319 -19.67 31.99 22.57
C THR A 319 -21.11 31.96 22.02
N TYR A 320 -21.75 30.79 22.00
CA TYR A 320 -23.22 30.71 21.89
C TYR A 320 -23.81 30.12 23.17
N GLY A 321 -24.53 30.96 23.91
CA GLY A 321 -25.32 30.60 25.09
C GLY A 321 -26.36 29.51 24.76
N GLY A 322 -26.79 28.67 25.68
CA GLY A 322 -27.25 28.99 27.02
C GLY A 322 -28.75 28.68 27.07
N LYS A 323 -29.14 27.58 27.75
CA LYS A 323 -30.47 27.43 28.34
C LYS A 323 -30.37 26.63 29.63
N GLU A 324 -30.65 27.35 30.71
CA GLU A 324 -30.93 26.87 32.06
C GLU A 324 -32.32 26.24 32.17
N GLY A 325 -32.50 25.47 33.25
CA GLY A 325 -33.77 25.07 33.84
C GLY A 325 -33.87 23.54 33.97
N THR A 326 -34.05 22.91 35.12
CA THR A 326 -34.37 23.31 36.51
C THR A 326 -34.08 22.09 37.42
N PRO A 327 -33.94 22.27 38.75
CA PRO A 327 -33.68 21.18 39.70
C PRO A 327 -34.99 20.68 40.35
N VAL A 328 -35.12 19.36 40.56
CA VAL A 328 -36.22 18.79 41.37
C VAL A 328 -35.67 17.82 42.42
N ASP A 329 -35.77 18.31 43.65
CA ASP A 329 -36.10 17.69 44.93
C ASP A 329 -35.62 16.30 45.34
N VAL A 330 -34.77 16.38 46.37
CA VAL A 330 -34.69 15.57 47.59
C VAL A 330 -36.05 15.00 48.04
N ARG A 331 -36.15 13.67 48.17
CA ARG A 331 -36.90 13.03 49.27
C ARG A 331 -36.13 11.88 49.92
N LYS A 332 -35.70 12.19 51.13
CA LYS A 332 -35.41 11.30 52.26
C LYS A 332 -36.66 10.45 52.52
N ASP A 333 -36.50 9.15 52.71
CA ASP A 333 -37.28 8.41 53.71
C ASP A 333 -36.46 7.28 54.32
N LYS A 334 -36.48 7.26 55.66
CA LYS A 334 -35.86 6.30 56.57
C LYS A 334 -36.95 5.38 57.12
N ALA A 335 -36.72 4.07 57.11
CA ALA A 335 -37.20 3.12 58.12
C ALA A 335 -36.34 1.84 57.98
N LYS A 336 -35.51 1.43 58.95
CA LYS A 336 -35.83 0.61 60.16
C LYS A 336 -36.65 -0.64 59.79
N GLY A 337 -36.29 -1.89 60.04
CA GLY A 337 -35.22 -2.55 60.80
C GLY A 337 -35.54 -4.06 60.92
N GLY A 338 -34.65 -4.84 61.55
CA GLY A 338 -34.83 -6.25 61.96
C GLY A 338 -34.20 -7.26 60.98
N VAL A 339 -33.01 -7.85 61.19
CA VAL A 339 -32.52 -8.79 62.23
C VAL A 339 -33.16 -10.20 62.16
N ASN A 340 -32.36 -11.12 61.59
CA ASN A 340 -32.13 -12.54 61.96
C ASN A 340 -32.94 -13.71 61.31
N PRO A 341 -32.40 -14.96 61.30
CA PRO A 341 -31.71 -15.51 60.11
C PRO A 341 -32.03 -17.00 59.80
N VAL A 342 -31.34 -17.58 58.79
CA VAL A 342 -31.01 -19.02 58.60
C VAL A 342 -32.14 -20.05 58.76
N ILE A 343 -32.61 -20.65 57.64
CA ILE A 343 -32.95 -22.09 57.56
C ILE A 343 -32.58 -22.65 56.17
N LEU A 344 -31.92 -23.81 56.20
CA LEU A 344 -31.50 -24.71 55.14
C LEU A 344 -32.65 -25.32 54.31
N SER A 345 -32.42 -25.56 53.01
CA SER A 345 -32.89 -26.68 52.16
C SER A 345 -32.28 -26.42 50.76
N LYS A 346 -31.36 -27.17 50.14
CA LYS A 346 -31.20 -28.60 49.88
C LYS A 346 -32.39 -29.22 49.14
N GLU A 347 -32.45 -29.04 47.82
CA GLU A 347 -33.11 -30.02 46.96
C GLU A 347 -32.48 -30.09 45.56
N ARG A 348 -32.36 -31.34 45.09
CA ARG A 348 -31.82 -31.83 43.82
C ARG A 348 -32.98 -32.14 42.86
N ARG A 349 -32.61 -32.37 41.59
CA ARG A 349 -33.28 -33.10 40.48
C ARG A 349 -33.93 -32.18 39.44
N ASN A 350 -33.40 -32.16 38.21
CA ASN A 350 -33.52 -33.15 37.12
C ASN A 350 -34.95 -33.22 36.55
N LEU A 351 -35.11 -32.68 35.34
CA LEU A 351 -36.04 -32.98 34.23
C LEU A 351 -35.31 -32.32 33.02
N ASP A 352 -34.67 -32.99 32.06
CA ASP A 352 -35.05 -34.10 31.15
C ASP A 352 -36.36 -33.87 30.39
N ASP A 353 -36.26 -34.06 29.05
CA ASP A 353 -37.29 -34.39 28.05
C ASP A 353 -38.16 -33.22 27.52
N ASP A 354 -38.41 -32.98 26.23
CA ASP A 354 -38.53 -33.90 25.08
C ASP A 354 -38.13 -33.31 23.71
N GLU A 355 -37.41 -34.16 23.00
CA GLU A 355 -37.49 -34.54 21.58
C GLU A 355 -38.84 -34.23 20.88
N ILE A 356 -38.80 -33.45 19.79
CA ILE A 356 -39.86 -33.45 18.76
C ILE A 356 -39.16 -33.61 17.41
N GLU A 357 -39.16 -34.85 16.93
CA GLU A 357 -38.86 -35.24 15.57
C GLU A 357 -40.10 -35.07 14.67
N GLU A 358 -39.79 -34.75 13.41
CA GLU A 358 -40.58 -34.94 12.18
C GLU A 358 -41.89 -34.17 11.94
N GLU A 359 -41.79 -33.15 11.08
CA GLU A 359 -42.39 -33.25 9.73
C GLU A 359 -41.82 -32.14 8.83
N THR A 360 -41.24 -32.53 7.68
CA THR A 360 -41.04 -31.63 6.53
C THR A 360 -42.10 -32.01 5.49
N PRO A 361 -42.69 -31.05 4.76
CA PRO A 361 -42.02 -30.63 3.53
C PRO A 361 -42.25 -29.17 3.10
N GLN A 362 -41.23 -28.57 2.48
CA GLN A 362 -41.23 -27.64 1.33
C GLN A 362 -40.13 -26.55 1.46
N LEU A 363 -39.19 -26.61 0.51
CA LEU A 363 -38.02 -25.74 0.29
C LEU A 363 -38.45 -24.32 -0.22
N PRO A 364 -37.55 -23.31 -0.40
CA PRO A 364 -36.25 -23.01 0.22
C PRO A 364 -36.00 -21.49 0.50
N GLU A 365 -35.80 -21.08 1.76
CA GLU A 365 -35.10 -19.81 2.09
C GLU A 365 -33.91 -20.08 3.03
N ARG A 366 -32.93 -20.83 2.53
CA ARG A 366 -31.67 -21.08 3.24
C ARG A 366 -30.47 -20.82 2.35
N LYS A 367 -30.27 -19.55 1.96
CA LYS A 367 -28.94 -19.06 1.54
C LYS A 367 -28.54 -17.69 2.10
N PHE A 368 -29.47 -16.88 2.61
CA PHE A 368 -29.11 -15.60 3.27
C PHE A 368 -28.84 -15.72 4.79
N LYS A 369 -29.42 -16.72 5.47
CA LYS A 369 -29.28 -16.88 6.93
C LYS A 369 -27.93 -17.45 7.41
N LYS A 370 -27.04 -17.88 6.50
CA LYS A 370 -25.67 -18.33 6.85
C LYS A 370 -24.66 -17.19 6.95
N LEU A 371 -24.90 -16.05 6.29
CA LEU A 371 -24.02 -14.87 6.40
C LEU A 371 -24.26 -14.10 7.71
N SER A 372 -25.50 -14.03 8.20
CA SER A 372 -25.82 -13.39 9.49
C SER A 372 -25.32 -14.15 10.73
N ARG A 373 -24.72 -15.34 10.57
CA ARG A 373 -24.16 -16.14 11.68
C ARG A 373 -22.63 -16.26 11.65
N MET A 374 -21.96 -15.60 10.71
CA MET A 374 -20.50 -15.57 10.67
C MET A 374 -20.00 -14.52 11.68
N THR A 375 -19.20 -14.94 12.65
CA THR A 375 -18.47 -14.02 13.53
C THR A 375 -17.52 -13.17 12.70
N VAL A 376 -17.34 -11.90 13.09
CA VAL A 376 -16.51 -10.91 12.38
C VAL A 376 -15.11 -11.45 12.05
N ALA A 377 -14.51 -12.23 12.95
CA ALA A 377 -13.21 -12.87 12.73
C ALA A 377 -13.19 -13.89 11.58
N LYS A 378 -14.27 -14.65 11.36
CA LYS A 378 -14.38 -15.57 10.22
C LYS A 378 -14.58 -14.81 8.92
N PHE A 379 -15.29 -13.67 8.96
CA PHE A 379 -15.47 -12.81 7.79
C PHE A 379 -14.15 -12.15 7.38
N GLN A 380 -13.39 -11.62 8.34
CA GLN A 380 -12.08 -11.02 8.09
C GLN A 380 -11.12 -12.03 7.44
N ASN A 381 -10.98 -13.23 8.00
CA ASN A 381 -10.14 -14.28 7.43
C ASN A 381 -10.55 -14.68 6.00
N THR A 382 -11.85 -14.72 5.69
CA THR A 382 -12.30 -15.03 4.31
C THR A 382 -12.06 -13.90 3.32
N VAL A 383 -12.05 -12.65 3.78
CA VAL A 383 -11.72 -11.48 2.94
C VAL A 383 -10.21 -11.45 2.68
N ASP A 384 -9.40 -11.70 3.71
CA ASP A 384 -7.95 -11.73 3.61
C ASP A 384 -7.47 -12.85 2.67
N LEU A 385 -8.10 -14.04 2.73
CA LEU A 385 -7.82 -15.13 1.80
C LEU A 385 -8.18 -14.76 0.35
N LYS A 386 -9.34 -14.12 0.12
CA LYS A 386 -9.74 -13.66 -1.23
C LYS A 386 -8.84 -12.56 -1.80
N ALA A 387 -8.17 -11.79 -0.94
CA ALA A 387 -7.27 -10.72 -1.34
C ALA A 387 -5.81 -11.20 -1.53
N SER A 388 -5.51 -12.48 -1.27
CA SER A 388 -4.17 -13.00 -1.43
C SER A 388 -3.77 -13.13 -2.90
N SER A 389 -2.55 -12.68 -3.21
CA SER A 389 -1.95 -12.79 -4.55
C SER A 389 -1.85 -14.28 -4.92
N ASN A 390 -2.46 -14.68 -6.04
CA ASN A 390 -2.56 -16.06 -6.57
C ASN A 390 -3.79 -16.89 -6.15
N MET A 391 -4.77 -16.34 -5.45
CA MET A 391 -6.03 -17.08 -5.26
C MET A 391 -6.96 -17.00 -6.47
N VAL A 392 -7.36 -18.17 -6.98
CA VAL A 392 -8.41 -18.27 -8.00
C VAL A 392 -9.77 -18.05 -7.34
N LEU A 393 -10.48 -17.03 -7.79
CA LEU A 393 -11.80 -16.66 -7.26
C LEU A 393 -12.84 -17.75 -7.57
N ILE A 394 -13.81 -17.90 -6.65
CA ILE A 394 -14.95 -18.80 -6.85
C ILE A 394 -15.68 -18.39 -8.14
N PRO A 395 -15.87 -19.31 -9.12
CA PRO A 395 -16.54 -19.00 -10.38
C PRO A 395 -17.91 -18.39 -10.18
N GLN A 396 -18.22 -17.27 -10.85
CA GLN A 396 -19.41 -16.44 -10.59
C GLN A 396 -20.75 -17.17 -10.72
N HIS A 397 -20.81 -18.29 -11.44
CA HIS A 397 -22.04 -19.04 -11.67
C HIS A 397 -22.60 -19.76 -10.42
N TRP A 398 -21.82 -19.84 -9.33
CA TRP A 398 -22.25 -20.46 -8.08
C TRP A 398 -23.49 -19.80 -7.45
N SER A 399 -23.72 -18.51 -7.73
CA SER A 399 -24.86 -17.75 -7.21
C SER A 399 -26.10 -17.80 -8.11
N PHE A 400 -25.97 -18.29 -9.35
CA PHE A 400 -27.09 -18.40 -10.26
C PHE A 400 -27.96 -19.62 -9.92
N ARG A 401 -29.29 -19.46 -10.04
CA ARG A 401 -30.25 -20.57 -9.86
C ARG A 401 -30.29 -21.54 -11.05
N ARG A 402 -29.72 -21.14 -12.19
CA ARG A 402 -29.65 -21.96 -13.41
C ARG A 402 -28.44 -22.89 -13.34
N GLU A 403 -28.56 -24.09 -13.89
CA GLU A 403 -27.41 -24.99 -14.01
C GLU A 403 -26.37 -24.39 -14.98
N TYR A 404 -25.09 -24.62 -14.70
CA TYR A 404 -23.92 -23.96 -15.30
C TYR A 404 -23.92 -23.80 -16.83
N SER A 405 -24.64 -24.65 -17.58
CA SER A 405 -24.64 -24.64 -19.05
C SER A 405 -26.03 -24.56 -19.69
N GLN A 406 -27.09 -24.29 -18.92
CA GLN A 406 -28.45 -24.27 -19.47
C GLN A 406 -28.71 -23.10 -20.43
N ASP A 407 -28.07 -21.94 -20.25
CA ASP A 407 -28.21 -20.77 -21.12
C ASP A 407 -27.57 -20.93 -22.51
N LYS A 408 -26.92 -22.08 -22.77
CA LYS A 408 -26.33 -22.43 -24.06
C LYS A 408 -27.17 -23.43 -24.85
N ARG A 409 -28.33 -23.88 -24.34
CA ARG A 409 -29.28 -24.69 -25.12
C ARG A 409 -29.87 -23.84 -26.25
N GLY A 410 -29.53 -24.13 -27.50
CA GLY A 410 -30.02 -23.42 -28.69
C GLY A 410 -28.99 -22.57 -29.45
N ARG A 411 -27.74 -22.49 -28.97
CA ARG A 411 -26.61 -21.97 -29.78
C ARG A 411 -25.82 -23.13 -30.34
N GLU A 412 -25.84 -23.28 -31.67
CA GLU A 412 -24.98 -24.23 -32.37
C GLU A 412 -23.51 -23.91 -32.04
N ARG A 413 -22.78 -24.91 -31.53
CA ARG A 413 -21.32 -24.81 -31.39
C ARG A 413 -20.72 -25.47 -32.61
N LEU A 414 -19.65 -24.89 -33.14
CA LEU A 414 -18.86 -25.51 -34.19
C LEU A 414 -18.46 -26.92 -33.77
N VAL A 415 -18.64 -27.87 -34.69
CA VAL A 415 -18.17 -29.24 -34.54
C VAL A 415 -16.66 -29.17 -34.58
N TRP A 416 -16.03 -29.50 -33.46
CA TRP A 416 -14.58 -29.57 -33.21
C TRP A 416 -13.68 -29.26 -34.42
N GLU A 417 -13.07 -28.08 -34.43
CA GLU A 417 -12.02 -27.75 -35.40
C GLU A 417 -10.70 -28.34 -34.94
N LEU A 418 -10.05 -29.09 -35.84
CA LEU A 418 -8.70 -29.60 -35.60
C LEU A 418 -7.72 -28.43 -35.67
N PRO A 419 -6.72 -28.36 -34.76
CA PRO A 419 -5.63 -27.40 -34.87
C PRO A 419 -4.94 -27.48 -36.23
N ASP A 420 -4.51 -26.33 -36.76
CA ASP A 420 -3.96 -26.17 -38.13
C ASP A 420 -2.73 -27.04 -38.44
N PHE A 421 -2.07 -27.61 -37.43
CA PHE A 421 -0.94 -28.52 -37.61
C PHE A 421 -1.34 -30.00 -37.75
N ILE A 422 -2.62 -30.31 -37.55
CA ILE A 422 -3.19 -31.67 -37.70
C ILE A 422 -3.95 -31.81 -39.02
N ASN A 423 -4.50 -30.70 -39.53
CA ASN A 423 -5.06 -30.60 -40.88
C ASN A 423 -3.93 -30.48 -41.91
#